data_AF-A0A382KPF3-F1
#
_entry.id   AF-A0A382KPF3-F1
#
_cell.length_a   1.000
_cell.length_b   1.000
_cell.length_c   1.000
_cell.angle_alpha   90.00
_cell.angle_beta   90.00
_cell.angle_gamma   90.00
#
_symmetry.space_group_name_H-M   'P 1'
#
loop_
_entity.id
_entity.type
_entity.pdbx_description
1 polymer ?
#
loop_
_entity_poly.entity_id
_entity_poly.type
_entity_poly.pdbx_seq_one_letter_code
_entity_poly.pdbx_strand_id
1 'polypeptide(L)'
;MDSSVSVISNPVAALVAFLGVIVLLLFLIAKWRWHVFLALLVPLLLFGFIPGVEQNNFVEAFEKGFGSTLGSIGVVIVLGSIVAEALKHTGAIQTITRTMVGVVGTKRMPLALTLTGFILGIAIFSDVAYVILNPLVHSAAKMMGVTVSVMSIGLVG
;
A
#
# COMPACT_ATOMS: atom_id res chain seq x y z
N MET A 1 -3.81 -38.63 -22.78
CA MET A 1 -2.85 -37.98 -23.68
C MET A 1 -2.71 -36.54 -23.23
N ASP A 2 -1.80 -36.38 -22.27
CA ASP A 2 -0.91 -35.25 -22.02
C ASP A 2 -1.51 -33.84 -21.89
N SER A 3 -1.99 -33.57 -20.67
CA SER A 3 -2.26 -32.24 -20.10
C SER A 3 -1.02 -31.34 -19.98
N SER A 4 0.17 -31.82 -20.32
CA SER A 4 1.41 -31.04 -20.47
C SER A 4 1.57 -30.42 -21.87
N VAL A 5 0.73 -30.77 -22.85
CA VAL A 5 0.91 -30.38 -24.27
C VAL A 5 0.05 -29.18 -24.69
N SER A 6 -1.03 -28.83 -23.98
CA SER A 6 -1.85 -27.66 -24.34
C SER A 6 -1.23 -26.31 -23.94
N VAL A 7 -0.30 -26.30 -22.97
CA VAL A 7 0.44 -25.09 -22.57
C VAL A 7 1.75 -24.94 -23.36
N ILE A 8 2.34 -26.03 -23.84
CA ILE A 8 3.61 -26.01 -24.57
C ILE A 8 3.41 -25.89 -26.09
N SER A 9 2.27 -26.32 -26.64
CA SER A 9 2.03 -26.29 -28.10
C SER A 9 1.74 -24.90 -28.67
N ASN A 10 1.31 -23.93 -27.85
CA ASN A 10 1.13 -22.56 -28.32
C ASN A 10 1.45 -21.54 -27.20
N PRO A 11 2.72 -21.10 -27.05
CA PRO A 11 3.12 -20.13 -26.04
C PRO A 11 2.30 -18.82 -26.10
N VAL A 12 1.68 -18.55 -27.25
CA VAL A 12 0.76 -17.44 -27.47
C VAL A 12 -0.50 -17.55 -26.59
N ALA A 13 -1.07 -18.74 -26.40
CA ALA A 13 -2.30 -18.92 -25.63
C ALA A 13 -2.08 -18.68 -24.11
N ALA A 14 -0.95 -19.14 -23.58
CA ALA A 14 -0.57 -18.87 -22.19
C ALA A 14 -0.32 -17.37 -21.96
N LEU A 15 0.34 -16.70 -22.91
CA LEU A 15 0.60 -15.27 -22.83
C LEU A 15 -0.70 -14.44 -22.91
N VAL A 16 -1.64 -14.82 -23.78
CA VAL A 16 -2.94 -14.16 -23.92
C VAL A 16 -3.81 -14.35 -22.67
N ALA A 17 -3.82 -15.55 -22.07
CA ALA A 17 -4.52 -15.80 -20.82
C ALA A 17 -3.94 -14.97 -19.66
N PHE A 18 -2.61 -14.88 -19.56
CA PHE A 18 -1.92 -14.06 -18.56
C PHE A 18 -2.21 -12.56 -18.74
N LEU A 19 -2.18 -12.08 -19.99
CA LEU A 19 -2.55 -10.70 -20.32
C LEU A 19 -4.02 -10.41 -19.98
N GLY A 20 -4.91 -11.38 -20.21
CA GLY A 20 -6.32 -11.31 -19.85
C GLY A 20 -6.55 -11.14 -18.35
N VAL A 21 -5.79 -11.86 -17.51
CA VAL A 21 -5.84 -11.69 -16.05
C VAL A 21 -5.35 -10.32 -15.62
N ILE A 22 -4.25 -9.82 -16.18
CA ILE A 22 -3.71 -8.50 -15.86
C ILE A 22 -4.74 -7.41 -16.21
N VAL A 23 -5.34 -7.48 -17.39
CA VAL A 23 -6.36 -6.53 -17.84
C VAL A 23 -7.61 -6.63 -16.96
N LEU A 24 -8.05 -7.84 -16.61
CA LEU A 24 -9.20 -8.05 -15.72
C LEU A 24 -8.93 -7.48 -14.33
N LEU A 25 -7.73 -7.70 -13.78
CA LEU A 25 -7.30 -7.20 -12.48
C LEU A 25 -7.25 -5.66 -12.48
N LEU A 26 -6.64 -5.06 -13.50
CA LEU A 26 -6.58 -3.61 -13.65
C LEU A 26 -7.99 -3.01 -13.79
N PHE A 27 -8.87 -3.68 -14.53
CA PHE A 27 -10.26 -3.26 -14.70
C PHE A 27 -11.07 -3.36 -13.40
N LEU A 28 -10.89 -4.42 -12.61
CA LEU A 28 -11.56 -4.60 -11.32
C LEU A 28 -11.16 -3.51 -10.32
N ILE A 29 -9.87 -3.18 -10.25
CA ILE A 29 -9.35 -2.11 -9.39
C ILE A 29 -9.87 -0.75 -9.85
N ALA A 30 -9.76 -0.45 -11.15
CA ALA A 30 -10.10 0.87 -11.69
C ALA A 30 -11.60 1.16 -11.67
N LYS A 31 -12.45 0.15 -11.94
CA LYS A 31 -13.90 0.36 -12.11
C LYS A 31 -14.73 0.04 -10.87
N TRP A 32 -14.36 -0.98 -10.09
CA TRP A 32 -15.24 -1.48 -9.01
C TRP A 32 -14.85 -0.98 -7.61
N ARG A 33 -13.68 -0.35 -7.44
CA ARG A 33 -13.19 0.12 -6.11
C ARG A 33 -13.24 -0.95 -5.01
N TRP A 34 -13.03 -2.22 -5.37
CA TRP A 34 -12.87 -3.28 -4.38
C TRP A 34 -11.52 -3.16 -3.69
N HIS A 35 -11.43 -3.57 -2.42
CA HIS A 35 -10.16 -3.63 -1.70
C HIS A 35 -9.12 -4.40 -2.52
N VAL A 36 -7.91 -3.85 -2.63
CA VAL A 36 -6.80 -4.36 -3.48
C VAL A 36 -6.57 -5.86 -3.29
N PHE A 37 -6.65 -6.35 -2.05
CA PHE A 37 -6.51 -7.77 -1.73
C PHE A 37 -7.59 -8.65 -2.38
N LEU A 38 -8.87 -8.25 -2.27
CA LEU A 38 -10.00 -8.95 -2.89
C LEU A 38 -9.92 -8.89 -4.42
N ALA A 39 -9.50 -7.75 -4.97
CA ALA A 39 -9.30 -7.56 -6.40
C ALA A 39 -8.14 -8.40 -6.97
N LEU A 40 -7.18 -8.83 -6.14
CA LEU A 40 -6.09 -9.72 -6.50
C LEU A 40 -6.51 -11.20 -6.43
N LEU A 41 -7.30 -11.56 -5.42
CA LEU A 41 -7.73 -12.93 -5.14
C LEU A 41 -8.73 -13.44 -6.19
N VAL A 42 -9.68 -12.59 -6.62
CA VAL A 42 -10.73 -12.98 -7.58
C VAL A 42 -10.18 -13.37 -8.96
N PRO A 43 -9.34 -12.57 -9.64
CA PRO A 43 -8.74 -12.95 -10.92
C PRO A 43 -7.85 -14.20 -10.81
N LEU A 44 -7.18 -14.39 -9.67
CA LEU A 44 -6.38 -15.59 -9.41
C LEU A 44 -7.24 -16.85 -9.31
N LEU A 45 -8.33 -16.81 -8.55
CA LEU A 45 -9.29 -17.91 -8.48
C LEU A 45 -9.88 -18.22 -9.86
N LEU A 46 -10.23 -17.19 -10.64
CA LEU A 46 -10.75 -17.36 -11.99
C LEU A 46 -9.71 -17.94 -12.95
N PHE A 47 -8.43 -17.58 -12.80
CA PHE A 47 -7.35 -18.15 -13.61
C PHE A 47 -7.15 -19.65 -13.36
N GLY A 48 -7.30 -20.10 -12.12
CA GLY A 48 -7.25 -21.52 -11.76
C GLY A 48 -8.41 -22.37 -12.32
N PHE A 49 -9.49 -21.73 -12.79
CA PHE A 49 -10.62 -22.40 -13.45
C PHE A 49 -10.48 -22.51 -14.98
N ILE A 50 -9.44 -21.91 -15.57
CA ILE A 50 -9.22 -21.98 -17.02
C ILE A 50 -8.71 -23.39 -17.39
N PRO A 51 -9.41 -24.13 -18.28
CA PRO A 51 -9.01 -25.47 -18.68
C PRO A 51 -7.64 -25.42 -19.38
N GLY A 52 -6.64 -26.08 -18.78
CA GLY A 52 -5.24 -26.07 -19.25
C GLY A 52 -4.22 -25.85 -18.13
N VAL A 53 -4.64 -25.40 -16.95
CA VAL A 53 -3.77 -25.27 -15.78
C VAL A 53 -4.01 -26.44 -14.83
N GLU A 54 -2.94 -27.17 -14.47
CA GLU A 54 -3.02 -28.21 -13.45
C GLU A 54 -3.28 -27.57 -12.08
N GLN A 55 -4.48 -27.79 -11.54
CA GLN A 55 -4.99 -27.07 -10.37
C GLN A 55 -4.07 -27.20 -9.14
N ASN A 56 -3.41 -28.35 -9.00
CA ASN A 56 -2.45 -28.61 -7.93
C ASN A 56 -1.17 -27.77 -8.08
N ASN A 57 -0.62 -27.69 -9.29
CA ASN A 57 0.57 -26.90 -9.59
C ASN A 57 0.30 -25.39 -9.49
N PHE A 58 -0.93 -24.95 -9.81
CA PHE A 58 -1.34 -23.56 -9.63
C PHE A 58 -1.39 -23.13 -8.17
N VAL A 59 -2.00 -23.95 -7.30
CA VAL A 59 -2.07 -23.66 -5.86
C VAL A 59 -0.66 -23.62 -5.27
N GLU A 60 0.20 -24.57 -5.62
CA GLU A 60 1.59 -24.60 -5.16
C GLU A 60 2.40 -23.38 -5.65
N ALA A 61 2.24 -22.98 -6.92
CA ALA A 61 2.87 -21.78 -7.47
C ALA A 61 2.36 -20.50 -6.79
N PHE A 62 1.07 -20.42 -6.49
CA PHE A 62 0.47 -19.31 -5.75
C PHE A 62 1.01 -19.24 -4.32
N GLU A 63 0.94 -20.32 -3.57
CA GLU A 63 1.43 -20.38 -2.18
C GLU A 63 2.92 -20.04 -2.11
N LYS A 64 3.71 -20.54 -3.07
CA LYS A 64 5.15 -20.24 -3.13
C LYS A 64 5.43 -18.78 -3.50
N GLY A 65 4.76 -18.25 -4.52
CA GLY A 65 4.96 -16.86 -4.96
C GLY A 65 4.45 -15.84 -3.93
N PHE A 66 3.21 -16.00 -3.49
CA PHE A 66 2.60 -15.17 -2.47
C PHE A 66 3.30 -15.34 -1.12
N GLY A 67 3.55 -16.57 -0.69
CA GLY A 67 4.22 -16.88 0.57
C GLY A 67 5.67 -16.41 0.63
N SER A 68 6.44 -16.50 -0.47
CA SER A 68 7.80 -15.93 -0.53
C SER A 68 7.75 -14.41 -0.36
N THR A 69 6.83 -13.73 -1.05
CA THR A 69 6.69 -12.27 -0.95
C THR A 69 6.26 -11.87 0.45
N LEU A 70 5.23 -12.52 0.99
CA LEU A 70 4.68 -12.25 2.32
C LEU A 70 5.66 -12.62 3.43
N GLY A 71 6.51 -13.63 3.22
CA GLY A 71 7.61 -13.96 4.11
C GLY A 71 8.68 -12.86 4.15
N SER A 72 9.04 -12.29 2.99
CA SER A 72 10.04 -11.22 2.91
C SER A 72 9.57 -9.90 3.53
N ILE A 73 8.33 -9.48 3.30
CA ILE A 73 7.83 -8.18 3.78
C ILE A 73 6.96 -8.27 5.04
N GLY A 74 6.39 -9.42 5.35
CA GLY A 74 5.38 -9.57 6.41
C GLY A 74 5.92 -9.29 7.80
N VAL A 75 7.12 -9.78 8.12
CA VAL A 75 7.77 -9.50 9.42
C VAL A 75 8.03 -8.00 9.57
N VAL A 76 8.52 -7.34 8.51
CA VAL A 76 8.79 -5.90 8.51
C VAL A 76 7.48 -5.10 8.70
N ILE A 77 6.40 -5.49 8.03
CA ILE A 77 5.08 -4.85 8.16
C ILE A 77 4.55 -5.00 9.59
N VAL A 78 4.61 -6.21 10.18
CA VAL A 78 4.10 -6.48 11.53
C VAL A 78 4.88 -5.70 12.58
N LEU A 79 6.21 -5.76 12.54
CA LEU A 79 7.06 -5.01 13.47
C LEU A 79 6.87 -3.49 13.29
N GLY A 80 6.81 -3.01 12.05
CA GLY A 80 6.53 -1.60 11.73
C GLY A 80 5.19 -1.14 12.29
N SER A 81 4.14 -1.98 12.18
CA SER A 81 2.81 -1.68 12.72
C SER A 81 2.78 -1.63 14.26
N ILE A 82 3.55 -2.48 14.93
CA ILE A 82 3.68 -2.43 16.40
C ILE A 82 4.38 -1.14 16.83
N VAL A 83 5.48 -0.76 16.16
CA VAL A 83 6.20 0.50 16.43
C VAL A 83 5.30 1.70 16.14
N ALA A 84 4.56 1.66 15.04
CA ALA A 84 3.58 2.68 14.66
C ALA A 84 2.53 2.92 15.76
N GLU A 85 1.90 1.86 16.24
CA GLU A 85 0.87 1.96 17.28
C GLU A 85 1.47 2.38 18.62
N ALA A 86 2.69 1.95 18.95
CA ALA A 86 3.42 2.42 20.13
C ALA A 86 3.73 3.92 20.07
N LEU A 87 4.20 4.44 18.94
CA LEU A 87 4.46 5.88 18.74
C LEU A 87 3.18 6.70 18.84
N LYS A 88 2.06 6.16 18.36
CA LYS A 88 0.74 6.77 18.43
C LYS A 88 0.20 6.81 19.86
N HIS A 89 0.32 5.72 20.63
CA HIS A 89 -0.13 5.68 22.03
C HIS A 89 0.74 6.51 22.98
N THR A 90 2.05 6.56 22.75
CA THR A 90 2.99 7.30 23.63
C THR A 90 2.94 8.81 23.44
N GLY A 91 2.24 9.31 22.43
CA GLY A 91 2.24 10.74 22.11
C GLY A 91 3.54 11.22 21.42
N ALA A 92 4.42 10.28 21.04
CA ALA A 92 5.70 10.60 20.43
C ALA A 92 5.52 11.33 19.09
N ILE A 93 4.49 10.96 18.33
CA ILE A 93 4.16 11.59 17.04
C ILE A 93 3.84 13.09 17.20
N GLN A 94 3.06 13.46 18.22
CA GLN A 94 2.77 14.87 18.53
C GLN A 94 4.04 15.62 18.92
N THR A 95 4.92 14.98 19.69
CA THR A 95 6.18 15.59 20.15
C THR A 95 7.16 15.82 18.99
N ILE A 96 7.33 14.84 18.08
CA ILE A 96 8.16 14.97 16.89
C ILE A 96 7.64 16.12 16.01
N THR A 97 6.32 16.16 15.79
CA THR A 97 5.67 17.20 14.99
C THR A 97 5.91 18.59 15.59
N ARG A 98 5.71 18.74 16.91
CA ARG A 98 5.91 20.02 17.61
C ARG A 98 7.36 20.49 17.54
N THR A 99 8.31 19.57 17.74
CA THR A 99 9.75 19.87 17.64
C THR A 99 10.13 20.30 16.23
N MET A 100 9.65 19.62 15.19
CA MET A 100 9.93 20.00 13.80
C MET A 100 9.34 21.37 13.43
N VAL A 101 8.12 21.66 13.88
CA VAL A 101 7.52 23.01 13.71
C VAL A 101 8.35 24.07 14.43
N GLY A 102 8.90 23.76 15.61
CA GLY A 102 9.79 24.65 16.35
C GLY A 102 11.12 24.92 15.64
N VAL A 103 11.71 23.91 15.00
CA VAL A 103 13.00 24.02 14.30
C VAL A 103 12.89 24.72 12.95
N VAL A 104 11.88 24.37 12.15
CA VAL A 104 11.67 24.96 10.80
C VAL A 104 11.07 26.37 10.88
N GLY A 105 10.37 26.66 11.99
CA GLY A 105 9.75 27.94 12.26
C GLY A 105 8.32 28.04 11.72
N THR A 106 7.48 28.78 12.44
CA THR A 106 6.05 28.97 12.15
C THR A 106 5.81 29.55 10.74
N LYS A 107 6.73 30.35 10.19
CA LYS A 107 6.61 30.88 8.81
C LYS A 107 6.64 29.81 7.70
N ARG A 108 7.15 28.60 7.96
CA ARG A 108 7.29 27.51 6.97
C ARG A 108 6.67 26.19 7.47
N MET A 109 5.52 26.30 8.14
CA MET A 109 4.84 25.15 8.74
C MET A 109 4.42 24.04 7.77
N PRO A 110 3.99 24.31 6.51
CA PRO A 110 3.76 23.22 5.55
C PRO A 110 5.02 22.37 5.30
N LEU A 111 6.20 23.00 5.32
CA LEU A 111 7.49 22.34 5.11
C LEU A 111 7.95 21.57 6.35
N ALA A 112 7.57 22.01 7.55
CA ALA A 112 7.78 21.26 8.78
C ALA A 112 6.93 19.98 8.81
N LEU A 113 5.69 20.08 8.32
CA LEU A 113 4.74 18.98 8.28
C LEU A 113 5.07 17.96 7.19
N THR A 114 5.53 18.38 6.00
CA THR A 114 6.06 17.47 4.97
C THR A 114 7.21 16.66 5.53
N LEU A 115 8.18 17.31 6.17
CA LEU A 115 9.38 16.65 6.66
C LEU A 115 9.06 15.68 7.79
N THR A 116 8.13 16.06 8.67
CA THR A 116 7.61 15.18 9.72
C THR A 116 6.90 13.98 9.11
N GLY A 117 6.02 14.19 8.14
CA GLY A 117 5.30 13.14 7.43
C GLY A 117 6.22 12.22 6.65
N PHE A 118 7.29 12.74 6.08
CA PHE A 118 8.32 11.97 5.38
C PHE A 118 9.07 11.03 6.35
N ILE A 119 9.54 11.56 7.48
CA ILE A 119 10.22 10.76 8.52
C ILE A 119 9.27 9.68 9.07
N LEU A 120 8.02 10.05 9.38
CA LEU A 120 7.05 9.10 9.89
C LEU A 120 6.58 8.10 8.83
N GLY A 121 6.44 8.51 7.57
CA GLY A 121 5.99 7.65 6.47
C GLY A 121 6.97 6.53 6.17
N ILE A 122 8.28 6.81 6.24
CA ILE A 122 9.33 5.78 6.13
C ILE A 122 9.26 4.79 7.29
N ALA A 123 8.90 5.24 8.49
CA ALA A 123 8.90 4.40 9.70
C ALA A 123 7.60 3.61 9.93
N ILE A 124 6.43 4.15 9.55
CA ILE A 124 5.09 3.72 10.01
C ILE A 124 4.17 3.28 8.85
N PHE A 125 4.66 3.31 7.60
CA PHE A 125 3.87 3.33 6.36
C PHE A 125 3.18 4.67 6.09
N SER A 126 3.24 5.07 4.82
CA SER A 126 2.69 6.34 4.32
C SER A 126 1.20 6.52 4.67
N ASP A 127 0.39 5.50 4.44
CA ASP A 127 -1.07 5.59 4.62
C ASP A 127 -1.46 5.79 6.09
N VAL A 128 -0.79 5.10 7.00
CA VAL A 128 -1.03 5.22 8.45
C VAL A 128 -0.50 6.56 8.97
N ALA A 129 0.68 6.98 8.52
CA ALA A 129 1.26 8.28 8.87
C ALA A 129 0.35 9.44 8.46
N TYR A 130 -0.24 9.39 7.25
CA TYR A 130 -1.18 10.41 6.77
C TYR A 130 -2.40 10.56 7.68
N VAL A 131 -3.03 9.45 8.09
CA VAL A 131 -4.22 9.47 8.97
C VAL A 131 -3.90 10.09 10.33
N ILE A 132 -2.71 9.83 10.88
CA ILE A 132 -2.27 10.38 12.17
C ILE A 132 -1.90 11.87 12.04
N LEU A 133 -1.26 12.27 10.95
CA LEU A 133 -0.88 13.66 10.71
C LEU A 133 -2.08 14.55 10.37
N ASN A 134 -3.11 14.03 9.71
CA ASN A 134 -4.28 14.80 9.30
C ASN A 134 -4.88 15.68 10.43
N PRO A 135 -5.19 15.17 11.64
CA PRO A 135 -5.67 16.01 12.74
C PRO A 135 -4.61 16.99 13.27
N LEU A 136 -3.32 16.65 13.20
CA LEU A 136 -2.21 17.53 13.61
C LEU A 136 -2.08 18.72 12.67
N VAL A 137 -2.23 18.49 11.36
CA VAL A 137 -2.26 19.54 10.34
C VAL A 137 -3.44 20.49 10.55
N HIS A 138 -4.64 19.96 10.83
CA HIS A 138 -5.79 20.81 11.12
C HIS A 138 -5.60 21.66 12.40
N SER A 139 -5.03 21.05 13.45
CA SER A 139 -4.75 21.75 14.71
C SER A 139 -3.70 22.86 14.53
N ALA A 140 -2.65 22.57 13.76
CA ALA A 140 -1.61 23.54 13.44
C ALA A 140 -2.14 24.66 12.54
N ALA A 141 -2.94 24.36 11.50
CA ALA A 141 -3.58 25.36 10.64
C ALA A 141 -4.45 26.34 11.45
N LYS A 142 -5.24 25.82 12.39
CA LYS A 142 -6.12 26.62 13.25
C LYS A 142 -5.35 27.53 14.19
N MET A 143 -4.20 27.07 14.70
CA MET A 143 -3.33 27.86 15.60
C MET A 143 -2.64 29.04 14.87
N MET A 144 -2.44 28.93 13.56
CA MET A 144 -1.76 29.96 12.76
C MET A 144 -2.67 30.78 11.84
N GLY A 145 -3.97 30.48 11.78
CA GLY A 145 -4.93 31.22 10.95
C GLY A 145 -4.70 31.10 9.44
N VAL A 146 -3.98 30.08 8.98
CA VAL A 146 -3.69 29.82 7.56
C VAL A 146 -4.67 28.82 6.95
N THR A 147 -4.97 29.02 5.66
CA THR A 147 -5.92 28.17 4.91
C THR A 147 -5.44 26.72 4.84
N VAL A 148 -6.32 25.80 5.24
CA VAL A 148 -6.04 24.35 5.30
C VAL A 148 -5.46 23.82 3.99
N SER A 149 -5.92 24.34 2.83
CA SER A 149 -5.46 23.95 1.48
C SER A 149 -3.95 24.12 1.23
N VAL A 150 -3.30 25.14 1.80
CA VAL A 150 -1.84 25.34 1.64
C VAL A 150 -1.05 24.34 2.50
N MET A 151 -1.63 23.93 3.63
CA MET A 151 -1.03 22.94 4.52
C MET A 151 -1.22 21.52 4.01
N SER A 152 -2.31 21.24 3.28
CA SER A 152 -2.58 19.94 2.65
C SER A 152 -1.55 19.57 1.58
N ILE A 153 -1.07 20.56 0.81
CA ILE A 153 -0.01 20.36 -0.20
C ILE A 153 1.29 19.91 0.48
N GLY A 154 1.52 20.34 1.73
CA GLY A 154 2.63 19.87 2.55
C GLY A 154 2.43 18.49 3.19
N LEU A 155 1.32 17.81 2.95
CA LEU A 155 1.06 16.46 3.48
C LEU A 155 1.12 15.38 2.38
N VAL A 156 1.03 15.79 1.10
CA VAL A 156 0.91 14.92 -0.09
C VAL A 156 2.18 14.98 -0.97
N GLY A 157 3.25 15.59 -0.48
CA GLY A 157 4.56 15.59 -1.17
C GLY A 157 5.03 14.17 -1.51
#